data_AF-A0A7L3UST1-F1
#
_entry.id   AF-A0A7L3UST1-F1
#
_cell.length_a   1.000
_cell.length_b   1.000
_cell.length_c   1.000
_cell.angle_alpha   90.00
_cell.angle_beta   90.00
_cell.angle_gamma   90.00
#
_symmetry.space_group_name_H-M   'P 1'
#
loop_
_entity.id
_entity.type
_entity.pdbx_description
1 polymer ?
#
loop_
_entity_poly.entity_id
_entity_poly.type
_entity_poly.pdbx_seq_one_letter_code
_entity_poly.pdbx_strand_id
1 'polypeptide(L)'
;MEQRLAELVEELTTSGEPQLEPGRMKELKKICKSSEEHISHAYHLLLTRLREEHAEMRFSAFQVVQELFARSHHFRTLLISNFQEFLELTVGIDHEQPLPPPKEVAQKLRKAAIK
;
A
#
# COMPACT_ATOMS: atom_id res chain seq x y z
N MET A 1 4.41 -16.92 -10.79
CA MET A 1 3.70 -16.41 -9.59
C MET A 1 4.13 -15.00 -9.26
N GLU A 2 5.44 -14.70 -9.29
CA GLU A 2 5.97 -13.34 -9.14
C GLU A 2 5.35 -12.32 -10.10
N GLN A 3 5.23 -12.65 -11.39
CA GLN A 3 4.61 -11.76 -12.39
C GLN A 3 3.15 -11.43 -12.05
N ARG A 4 2.34 -12.43 -11.67
CA ARG A 4 0.93 -12.21 -11.31
C ARG A 4 0.78 -11.39 -10.03
N LEU A 5 1.70 -11.55 -9.07
CA LEU A 5 1.71 -10.73 -7.86
C LEU A 5 1.93 -9.24 -8.21
N ALA A 6 2.90 -8.95 -9.09
CA ALA A 6 3.16 -7.60 -9.55
C ALA A 6 1.96 -6.99 -10.29
N GLU A 7 1.36 -7.73 -11.23
CA GLU A 7 0.15 -7.31 -11.94
C GLU A 7 -1.01 -7.00 -10.97
N LEU A 8 -1.24 -7.85 -9.97
CA LEU A 8 -2.29 -7.61 -8.98
C LEU A 8 -2.03 -6.36 -8.15
N VAL A 9 -0.77 -6.12 -7.76
CA VAL A 9 -0.42 -4.89 -7.04
C VAL A 9 -0.69 -3.68 -7.93
N GLU A 10 -0.28 -3.70 -9.19
CA GLU A 10 -0.54 -2.60 -10.15
C GLU A 10 -2.04 -2.35 -10.35
N GLU A 11 -2.80 -3.41 -10.64
CA GLU A 11 -4.26 -3.35 -10.84
C GLU A 11 -4.98 -2.78 -9.61
N LEU A 12 -4.57 -3.17 -8.40
CA LEU A 12 -5.17 -2.74 -7.14
C LEU A 12 -4.77 -1.31 -6.74
N THR A 13 -3.70 -0.74 -7.31
CA THR A 13 -3.09 0.50 -6.82
C THR A 13 -3.06 1.62 -7.86
N THR A 14 -3.96 1.59 -8.84
CA THR A 14 -4.05 2.59 -9.90
C THR A 14 -5.29 3.50 -9.78
N SER A 15 -6.40 3.02 -9.22
CA SER A 15 -7.69 3.70 -9.37
C SER A 15 -7.98 4.85 -8.40
N GLY A 16 -7.41 4.85 -7.18
CA GLY A 16 -7.77 5.81 -6.13
C GLY A 16 -9.16 5.62 -5.51
N GLU A 17 -9.85 4.54 -5.88
CA GLU A 17 -11.23 4.28 -5.47
C GLU A 17 -11.37 4.08 -3.94
N PRO A 18 -12.50 4.45 -3.33
CA PRO A 18 -12.72 4.27 -1.90
C PRO A 18 -12.66 2.82 -1.42
N GLN A 19 -12.78 1.85 -2.33
CA GLN A 19 -12.71 0.43 -2.04
C GLN A 19 -11.87 -0.30 -3.08
N LEU A 20 -11.09 -1.27 -2.61
CA LEU A 20 -10.33 -2.17 -3.47
C LEU A 20 -11.26 -3.17 -4.14
N GLU A 21 -10.92 -3.57 -5.37
CA GLU A 21 -11.66 -4.62 -6.07
C GLU A 21 -11.56 -5.96 -5.30
N PRO A 22 -12.68 -6.52 -4.80
CA PRO A 22 -12.63 -7.66 -3.87
C PRO A 22 -12.01 -8.93 -4.45
N GLY A 23 -12.21 -9.20 -5.74
CA GLY A 23 -11.69 -10.38 -6.44
C GLY A 23 -10.17 -10.40 -6.49
N ARG A 24 -9.56 -9.32 -6.98
CA ARG A 24 -8.12 -9.08 -7.05
C ARG A 24 -7.51 -9.10 -5.65
N MET A 25 -8.14 -8.45 -4.67
CA MET A 25 -7.64 -8.47 -3.30
C MET A 25 -7.65 -9.88 -2.69
N LYS A 26 -8.68 -10.68 -3.00
CA LYS A 26 -8.74 -12.09 -2.59
C LYS A 26 -7.63 -12.91 -3.25
N GLU A 27 -7.36 -12.68 -4.53
CA GLU A 27 -6.29 -13.34 -5.28
C GLU A 27 -4.90 -12.98 -4.71
N LEU A 28 -4.62 -11.68 -4.50
CA LEU A 28 -3.37 -11.20 -3.93
C LEU A 28 -3.12 -11.81 -2.55
N LYS A 29 -4.14 -11.85 -1.67
CA LYS A 29 -4.05 -12.52 -0.36
C LYS A 29 -3.75 -14.01 -0.48
N LYS A 30 -4.27 -14.70 -1.50
CA LYS A 30 -4.01 -16.12 -1.73
C LYS A 30 -2.53 -16.36 -2.09
N ILE A 31 -1.97 -15.54 -2.99
CA ILE A 31 -0.55 -15.63 -3.38
C ILE A 31 0.35 -15.32 -2.16
N CYS A 32 0.07 -14.22 -1.47
CA CYS A 32 0.77 -13.80 -0.26
C CYS A 32 0.82 -14.90 0.82
N LYS A 33 -0.26 -15.66 1.01
CA LYS A 33 -0.29 -16.75 2.02
C LYS A 33 0.57 -17.96 1.68
N SER A 34 1.07 -18.08 0.45
CA SER A 34 1.82 -19.27 0.03
C SER A 34 3.23 -19.35 0.60
N SER A 35 3.86 -18.21 0.93
CA SER A 35 5.19 -18.14 1.53
C SER A 35 5.51 -16.74 2.06
N GLU A 36 6.44 -16.63 3.01
CA GLU A 36 6.98 -15.33 3.44
C GLU A 36 7.70 -14.56 2.33
N GLU A 37 8.30 -15.25 1.35
CA GLU A 37 8.95 -14.60 0.19
C GLU A 37 7.94 -13.78 -0.63
N HIS A 38 6.78 -14.35 -0.96
CA HIS A 38 5.69 -13.62 -1.60
C HIS A 38 5.18 -12.43 -0.76
N ILE A 39 5.13 -12.54 0.57
CA ILE A 39 4.80 -11.41 1.46
C ILE A 39 5.85 -10.31 1.36
N SER A 40 7.13 -10.68 1.41
CA SER A 40 8.24 -9.74 1.23
C SER A 40 8.15 -9.06 -0.13
N HIS A 41 7.92 -9.81 -1.21
CA HIS A 41 7.81 -9.24 -2.55
C HIS A 41 6.61 -8.27 -2.65
N ALA A 42 5.44 -8.65 -2.14
CA ALA A 42 4.27 -7.77 -2.10
C ALA A 42 4.56 -6.48 -1.32
N TYR A 43 5.27 -6.56 -0.20
CA TYR A 43 5.68 -5.40 0.58
C TYR A 43 6.56 -4.45 -0.23
N HIS A 44 7.59 -4.95 -0.93
CA HIS A 44 8.47 -4.11 -1.74
C HIS A 44 7.73 -3.47 -2.92
N LEU A 45 6.83 -4.21 -3.57
CA LEU A 45 5.99 -3.67 -4.64
C LEU A 45 5.11 -2.53 -4.10
N LEU A 46 4.43 -2.73 -2.96
CA LEU A 46 3.58 -1.72 -2.33
C LEU A 46 4.37 -0.49 -1.88
N LEU A 47 5.60 -0.67 -1.38
CA LEU A 47 6.47 0.45 -1.03
C LEU A 47 6.83 1.28 -2.27
N THR A 48 7.12 0.64 -3.41
CA THR A 48 7.30 1.33 -4.69
C THR A 48 6.04 2.12 -5.06
N ARG A 49 4.84 1.52 -4.94
CA ARG A 49 3.57 2.22 -5.18
C ARG A 49 3.36 3.43 -4.26
N LEU A 50 3.76 3.33 -3.00
CA LEU A 50 3.65 4.42 -2.03
C LEU A 50 4.62 5.59 -2.31
N ARG A 51 5.72 5.35 -3.01
CA ARG A 51 6.70 6.38 -3.38
C ARG A 51 6.28 7.22 -4.59
N GLU A 52 5.31 6.73 -5.36
CA GLU A 52 4.79 7.41 -6.55
C GLU A 52 4.29 8.81 -6.24
N GLU A 53 4.51 9.75 -7.15
CA GLU A 53 4.10 11.15 -6.98
C GLU A 53 2.62 11.36 -7.34
N HIS A 54 1.75 10.49 -6.80
CA HIS A 54 0.32 10.53 -7.09
C HIS A 54 -0.54 10.00 -5.93
N ALA A 55 -1.43 10.84 -5.40
CA ALA A 55 -2.17 10.53 -4.18
C ALA A 55 -3.16 9.37 -4.33
N GLU A 56 -3.76 9.18 -5.51
CA GLU A 56 -4.65 8.03 -5.77
C GLU A 56 -3.90 6.70 -5.70
N MET A 57 -2.68 6.66 -6.24
CA MET A 57 -1.84 5.49 -6.22
C MET A 57 -1.39 5.18 -4.78
N ARG A 58 -0.95 6.22 -4.04
CA ARG A 58 -0.60 6.09 -2.62
C ARG A 58 -1.80 5.65 -1.78
N PHE A 59 -2.98 6.19 -2.03
CA PHE A 59 -4.19 5.85 -1.28
C PHE A 59 -4.60 4.40 -1.48
N SER A 60 -4.64 3.93 -2.73
CA SER A 60 -4.95 2.54 -3.02
C SER A 60 -3.88 1.59 -2.49
N ALA A 61 -2.59 1.94 -2.60
CA ALA A 61 -1.51 1.16 -1.99
C ALA A 61 -1.66 1.07 -0.47
N PHE A 62 -1.99 2.18 0.20
CA PHE A 62 -2.26 2.21 1.64
C PHE A 62 -3.42 1.29 2.05
N GLN A 63 -4.50 1.22 1.26
CA GLN A 63 -5.60 0.28 1.52
C GLN A 63 -5.13 -1.18 1.44
N VAL A 64 -4.29 -1.53 0.46
CA VAL A 64 -3.73 -2.90 0.34
C VAL A 64 -2.80 -3.20 1.52
N VAL A 65 -1.97 -2.24 1.92
CA VAL A 65 -1.10 -2.32 3.10
C VAL A 65 -1.93 -2.64 4.35
N GLN A 66 -3.07 -1.97 4.58
CA GLN A 66 -3.93 -2.27 5.72
C GLN A 66 -4.44 -3.72 5.73
N GLU A 67 -4.91 -4.22 4.59
CA GLU A 67 -5.41 -5.59 4.46
C GLU A 67 -4.34 -6.64 4.81
N LEU A 68 -3.10 -6.43 4.35
CA LEU A 68 -1.99 -7.33 4.64
C LEU A 68 -1.48 -7.19 6.07
N PHE A 69 -1.34 -5.95 6.57
CA PHE A 69 -0.91 -5.65 7.94
C PHE A 69 -1.82 -6.31 8.98
N ALA A 70 -3.15 -6.28 8.76
CA ALA A 70 -4.11 -6.90 9.66
C ALA A 70 -3.98 -8.43 9.75
N ARG A 71 -3.40 -9.09 8.74
CA ARG A 71 -3.48 -10.55 8.59
C ARG A 71 -2.12 -11.27 8.59
N SER A 72 -1.00 -10.58 8.37
CA SER A 72 0.33 -11.19 8.25
C SER A 72 1.31 -10.62 9.28
N HIS A 73 1.82 -11.47 10.18
CA HIS A 73 2.85 -11.05 11.15
C HIS A 73 4.14 -10.60 10.45
N HIS A 74 4.62 -11.37 9.47
CA HIS A 74 5.81 -11.03 8.69
C HIS A 74 5.67 -9.66 8.01
N PHE A 75 4.50 -9.37 7.42
CA PHE A 75 4.24 -8.06 6.83
C PHE A 75 4.28 -6.92 7.87
N ARG A 76 3.74 -7.15 9.08
CA ARG A 76 3.85 -6.17 10.18
C ARG A 76 5.30 -5.90 10.55
N THR A 77 6.12 -6.94 10.66
CA THR A 77 7.55 -6.79 10.98
C THR A 77 8.29 -5.96 9.92
N LEU A 78 8.03 -6.21 8.64
CA LEU A 78 8.58 -5.43 7.53
C LEU A 78 8.15 -3.96 7.60
N LEU A 79 6.85 -3.70 7.76
CA LEU A 79 6.32 -2.33 7.81
C LEU A 79 6.86 -1.55 9.02
N ILE A 80 6.88 -2.18 10.21
CA ILE A 80 7.35 -1.54 11.45
C ILE A 80 8.85 -1.19 11.34
N SER A 81 9.64 -2.04 10.69
CA SER A 81 11.07 -1.78 10.45
C SER A 81 11.34 -0.56 9.57
N ASN A 82 10.34 -0.13 8.78
CA ASN A 82 10.39 1.05 7.92
C ASN A 82 9.24 2.04 8.20
N PHE A 83 8.85 2.16 9.48
CA PHE A 83 7.64 2.87 9.84
C PHE A 83 7.72 4.38 9.58
N GLN A 84 8.90 4.98 9.73
CA GLN A 84 9.11 6.41 9.49
C GLN A 84 8.80 6.77 8.03
N GLU A 85 9.43 6.09 7.07
CA GLU A 85 9.17 6.34 5.65
C GLU A 85 7.69 6.11 5.31
N PHE A 86 7.07 5.07 5.89
CA PHE A 86 5.65 4.84 5.72
C PHE A 86 4.78 6.02 6.19
N LEU A 87 5.10 6.63 7.34
CA LEU A 87 4.39 7.82 7.83
C LEU A 87 4.65 9.04 6.94
N GLU A 88 5.87 9.24 6.45
CA GLU A 88 6.19 10.31 5.51
C GLU A 88 5.34 10.18 4.24
N LEU A 89 5.26 8.97 3.67
CA LEU A 89 4.54 8.69 2.42
C LEU A 89 3.01 8.72 2.54
N THR A 90 2.45 8.48 3.73
CA THR A 90 0.99 8.35 3.94
C THR A 90 0.36 9.46 4.76
N VAL A 91 1.09 10.04 5.70
CA VAL A 91 0.59 11.13 6.55
C VAL A 91 1.10 12.49 6.06
N GLY A 92 2.27 12.51 5.40
CA GLY A 92 2.95 13.75 5.01
C GLY A 92 3.50 14.49 6.22
N ILE A 93 4.20 13.77 7.11
CA ILE A 93 4.85 14.35 8.30
C ILE A 93 6.11 15.16 7.96
N ASP A 94 6.70 14.93 6.79
CA ASP A 94 7.79 15.73 6.25
C ASP A 94 7.22 16.95 5.51
N HIS A 95 7.54 18.14 5.98
CA HIS A 95 7.10 19.40 5.37
C HIS A 95 7.79 19.68 4.03
N GLU A 96 8.99 19.14 3.82
CA GLU A 96 9.73 19.26 2.56
C GLU A 96 9.19 18.29 1.50
N GLN A 97 8.47 17.24 1.93
CA GLN A 97 7.85 16.24 1.08
C GLN A 97 6.37 16.06 1.42
N PRO A 98 5.52 17.03 1.06
CA PRO A 98 4.08 16.91 1.29
C PRO A 98 3.48 15.76 0.47
N LEU A 99 2.28 15.32 0.86
CA LEU A 99 1.53 14.35 0.07
C LEU A 99 1.24 14.91 -1.34
N PRO A 100 1.40 14.10 -2.40
CA PRO A 100 1.28 14.54 -3.79
C PRO A 100 -0.16 14.93 -4.16
N PRO A 101 -0.38 15.59 -5.31
CA PRO A 101 -1.73 15.77 -5.86
C PRO A 101 -2.38 14.43 -6.27
N PRO A 102 -3.72 14.36 -6.41
CA PRO A 102 -4.70 15.42 -6.13
C PRO A 102 -4.91 15.67 -4.62
N LYS A 103 -5.06 16.95 -4.24
CA LYS A 103 -5.16 17.40 -2.83
C LYS A 103 -6.30 16.72 -2.05
N GLU A 104 -7.45 16.52 -2.69
CA GLU A 104 -8.60 15.88 -2.04
C GLU A 104 -8.30 14.44 -1.63
N VAL A 105 -7.62 13.69 -2.50
CA VAL A 105 -7.24 12.30 -2.23
C VAL A 105 -6.10 12.23 -1.22
N ALA A 106 -5.13 13.14 -1.28
CA ALA A 106 -4.09 13.27 -0.26
C ALA A 106 -4.69 13.51 1.13
N GLN A 107 -5.72 14.35 1.23
CA GLN A 107 -6.43 14.56 2.50
C GLN A 107 -7.19 13.31 2.97
N LYS A 108 -7.80 12.54 2.06
CA LYS A 108 -8.43 11.25 2.37
C LYS A 108 -7.41 10.25 2.92
N LEU A 109 -6.27 10.12 2.23
CA LEU A 109 -5.15 9.28 2.64
C LEU A 109 -4.66 9.65 4.05
N ARG A 110 -4.34 10.93 4.29
CA ARG A 110 -3.90 11.39 5.61
C ARG A 110 -4.91 11.09 6.71
N LYS A 111 -6.20 11.34 6.47
CA LYS A 111 -7.27 11.05 7.44
C LYS A 111 -7.37 9.56 7.74
N ALA A 112 -7.23 8.71 6.71
CA ALA A 112 -7.29 7.27 6.87
C ALA A 112 -6.06 6.70 7.58
N ALA A 113 -4.88 7.33 7.44
CA ALA A 113 -3.63 6.91 8.07
C ALA A 113 -3.51 7.28 9.57
N ILE A 114 -4.25 8.29 10.03
CA ILE A 114 -4.24 8.74 11.45
C ILE A 114 -5.42 8.14 12.24
N LYS A 115 -6.31 7.40 11.60
CA LYS A 115 -7.50 6.80 12.23
C LYS A 115 -7.16 5.46 12.89
#